data_AF-A0A970JIS2-F1
#
_entry.id   AF-A0A970JIS2-F1
#
_cell.length_a   1.000
_cell.length_b   1.000
_cell.length_c   1.000
_cell.angle_alpha   90.00
_cell.angle_beta   90.00
_cell.angle_gamma   90.00
#
_symmetry.space_group_name_H-M   'P 1'
#
loop_
_entity.id
_entity.type
_entity.pdbx_description
1 polymer ?
#
loop_
_entity_poly.entity_id
_entity_poly.type
_entity_poly.pdbx_seq_one_letter_code
_entity_poly.pdbx_strand_id
1 'polypeptide(L)'
;MQSELFRKSALERVSSPERLNEYIKITHIGVWGVLLACLALLVAVGFWAIYGSIPDTVSAVGIIFPQHGVTSVIPTAAGRITDMRVKVGDYVEAGQIIAVIPQEHLIKQINEARKADVPDEDLIAALISEYESHSLVLSPVSGIVLSARKTDETISSSEVLATIVKQEKYADNQQVIGYVPVSAAQKLREGMEVQVSPEFAPREEYGYMYGHIIGIGTYPVSQADVLATVGHIQYAQRLFPREDSVEVRVTLTVDPNSMNKVKWSNQKGETLPLSLGTYCRMQIVVRNYKPYELVFR
;
A
#
# COMPACT_ATOMS: atom_id res chain seq x y z
N MET A 1 94.20 1.69 -62.43
CA MET A 1 93.34 1.05 -61.41
C MET A 1 92.43 2.11 -60.81
N GLN A 2 91.23 2.26 -61.36
CA GLN A 2 90.17 3.13 -60.82
C GLN A 2 88.82 2.52 -61.20
N SER A 3 88.03 2.13 -60.19
CA SER A 3 86.56 2.25 -60.10
C SER A 3 85.99 1.25 -59.07
N GLU A 4 86.35 1.41 -57.81
CA GLU A 4 85.61 0.87 -56.65
C GLU A 4 84.88 2.05 -56.02
N LEU A 5 83.88 2.60 -56.71
CA LEU A 5 83.00 3.66 -56.22
C LEU A 5 81.69 3.52 -57.00
N PHE A 6 80.58 3.35 -56.28
CA PHE A 6 79.21 3.18 -56.79
C PHE A 6 78.82 1.77 -57.24
N ARG A 7 78.84 0.81 -56.32
CA ARG A 7 77.91 -0.34 -56.41
C ARG A 7 77.49 -0.83 -55.04
N LYS A 8 76.29 -0.42 -54.59
CA LYS A 8 75.31 -1.27 -53.88
C LYS A 8 74.06 -0.49 -53.44
N SER A 9 74.16 0.76 -53.02
CA SER A 9 73.02 1.46 -52.38
C SER A 9 72.00 2.12 -53.33
N ALA A 10 72.23 2.09 -54.66
CA ALA A 10 71.33 2.69 -55.65
C ALA A 10 70.58 1.66 -56.52
N LEU A 11 71.01 0.40 -56.54
CA LEU A 11 70.38 -0.64 -57.36
C LEU A 11 69.21 -1.34 -56.65
N GLU A 12 69.12 -1.25 -55.32
CA GLU A 12 68.01 -1.81 -54.54
C GLU A 12 66.76 -0.91 -54.46
N ARG A 13 66.84 0.33 -54.98
CA ARG A 13 65.75 1.32 -54.87
C ARG A 13 64.89 1.49 -56.12
N VAL A 14 65.18 0.77 -57.20
CA VAL A 14 64.55 0.99 -58.53
C VAL A 14 63.52 -0.09 -58.89
N SER A 15 63.46 -1.22 -58.20
CA SER A 15 62.31 -2.13 -58.25
C SER A 15 61.23 -1.69 -57.26
N SER A 16 60.61 -0.54 -57.55
CA SER A 16 59.31 -0.17 -56.98
C SER A 16 58.22 -1.10 -57.57
N PRO A 17 57.00 -1.25 -57.01
CA PRO A 17 56.37 -0.40 -55.99
C PRO A 17 55.54 -1.19 -54.93
N GLU A 18 54.92 -0.47 -54.00
CA GLU A 18 53.73 -0.89 -53.26
C GLU A 18 53.81 -2.11 -52.32
N ARG A 19 53.82 -1.81 -51.02
CA ARG A 19 53.07 -2.60 -50.05
C ARG A 19 51.55 -2.43 -50.27
N LEU A 20 51.02 -2.75 -51.45
CA LEU A 20 49.57 -2.94 -51.68
C LEU A 20 49.14 -4.38 -51.44
N ASN A 21 50.08 -5.30 -51.21
CA ASN A 21 49.83 -6.72 -51.01
C ASN A 21 50.08 -7.19 -49.57
N GLU A 22 49.90 -6.31 -48.58
CA GLU A 22 49.19 -6.79 -47.40
C GLU A 22 47.74 -6.97 -47.86
N TYR A 23 47.48 -8.08 -48.54
CA TYR A 23 46.15 -8.66 -48.49
C TYR A 23 45.90 -8.77 -47.00
N ILE A 24 45.08 -7.85 -46.46
CA ILE A 24 44.25 -8.16 -45.32
C ILE A 24 43.73 -9.55 -45.69
N LYS A 25 44.15 -10.59 -44.97
CA LYS A 25 43.52 -11.91 -45.07
C LYS A 25 42.10 -11.71 -44.54
N ILE A 26 41.27 -11.07 -45.35
CA ILE A 26 39.86 -10.90 -45.12
C ILE A 26 39.36 -12.34 -45.17
N THR A 27 38.73 -12.77 -44.08
CA THR A 27 38.18 -14.11 -43.83
C THR A 27 39.14 -15.17 -43.27
N HIS A 28 39.77 -14.92 -42.12
CA HIS A 28 40.06 -16.02 -41.19
C HIS A 28 38.70 -16.66 -40.79
N ILE A 29 38.55 -17.99 -40.82
CA ILE A 29 37.28 -18.67 -40.50
C ILE A 29 36.68 -18.24 -39.14
N GLY A 30 37.53 -17.85 -38.19
CA GLY A 30 37.14 -17.32 -36.89
C GLY A 30 36.47 -15.94 -36.95
N VAL A 31 36.81 -15.08 -37.93
CA VAL A 31 36.17 -13.77 -38.12
C VAL A 31 34.70 -13.96 -38.51
N TRP A 32 34.38 -14.96 -39.34
CA TRP A 32 32.99 -15.30 -39.68
C TRP A 32 32.21 -15.80 -38.47
N GLY A 33 32.84 -16.57 -37.58
CA GLY A 33 32.23 -16.97 -36.31
C GLY A 33 31.89 -15.78 -35.41
N VAL A 34 32.82 -14.82 -35.27
CA VAL A 34 32.57 -13.57 -34.52
C VAL A 34 31.47 -12.74 -35.18
N LEU A 35 31.49 -12.61 -36.52
CA LEU A 35 30.50 -11.83 -37.27
C LEU A 35 29.09 -12.45 -37.16
N LEU A 36 28.99 -13.78 -37.22
CA LEU A 36 27.73 -14.50 -37.02
C LEU A 36 27.25 -14.39 -35.56
N ALA A 37 28.14 -14.46 -34.57
CA ALA A 37 27.80 -14.23 -33.17
C ALA A 37 27.28 -12.79 -32.94
N CYS A 38 27.93 -11.79 -33.53
CA CYS A 38 27.46 -10.40 -33.50
C CYS A 38 26.10 -10.25 -34.19
N LEU A 39 25.90 -10.88 -35.35
CA LEU A 39 24.61 -10.86 -36.06
C LEU A 39 23.51 -11.52 -35.23
N ALA A 40 23.78 -12.69 -34.65
CA ALA A 40 22.84 -13.40 -33.78
C ALA A 40 22.47 -12.55 -32.55
N LEU A 41 23.45 -11.87 -31.95
CA LEU A 41 23.20 -10.95 -30.84
C LEU A 41 22.34 -9.75 -31.26
N LEU A 42 22.59 -9.17 -32.44
CA LEU A 42 21.76 -8.08 -32.99
C LEU A 42 20.32 -8.54 -33.27
N VAL A 43 20.14 -9.75 -33.81
CA VAL A 43 18.81 -10.33 -34.04
C VAL A 43 18.11 -10.60 -32.71
N ALA A 44 18.82 -11.12 -31.70
CA ALA A 44 18.25 -11.35 -30.37
C ALA A 44 17.81 -10.04 -29.70
N VAL A 45 18.63 -8.98 -29.78
CA VAL A 45 18.28 -7.65 -29.28
C VAL A 45 17.12 -7.05 -30.06
N GLY A 46 17.10 -7.18 -31.39
CA GLY A 46 16.00 -6.71 -32.23
C GLY A 46 14.69 -7.44 -31.93
N PHE A 47 14.73 -8.75 -31.76
CA PHE A 47 13.59 -9.55 -31.34
C PHE A 47 13.11 -9.15 -29.95
N TRP A 48 14.00 -9.01 -28.97
CA TRP A 48 13.66 -8.52 -27.65
C TRP A 48 13.12 -7.08 -27.66
N ALA A 49 13.59 -6.21 -28.57
CA ALA A 49 13.09 -4.85 -28.70
C ALA A 49 11.66 -4.79 -29.27
N ILE A 50 11.29 -5.72 -30.14
CA ILE A 50 9.96 -5.80 -30.77
C ILE A 50 8.95 -6.53 -29.87
N TYR A 51 9.38 -7.62 -29.22
CA TYR A 51 8.51 -8.50 -28.43
C TYR A 51 8.59 -8.25 -26.92
N GLY A 52 9.62 -7.55 -26.45
CA GLY A 52 9.74 -7.14 -25.06
C GLY A 52 8.66 -6.13 -24.68
N SER A 53 8.33 -6.11 -23.39
CA SER A 53 7.47 -5.08 -22.81
C SER A 53 8.13 -4.57 -21.53
N ILE A 54 8.20 -3.25 -21.40
CA ILE A 54 8.70 -2.56 -20.22
C ILE A 54 7.51 -1.80 -19.62
N PRO A 55 7.01 -2.22 -18.44
CA PRO A 55 5.91 -1.54 -17.78
C PRO A 55 6.39 -0.21 -17.20
N ASP A 56 5.73 0.88 -17.57
CA ASP A 56 5.83 2.17 -16.89
C ASP A 56 4.96 2.11 -15.64
N THR A 57 5.62 2.24 -14.48
CA THR A 57 4.97 2.05 -13.18
C THR A 57 5.12 3.29 -12.30
N VAL A 58 4.03 3.63 -11.61
CA VAL A 58 4.05 4.61 -10.52
C VAL A 58 4.21 3.84 -9.22
N SER A 59 5.31 4.09 -8.52
CA SER A 59 5.56 3.51 -7.20
C SER A 59 4.93 4.39 -6.12
N ALA A 60 4.23 3.75 -5.18
CA ALA A 60 3.58 4.40 -4.05
C ALA A 60 3.70 3.53 -2.79
N VAL A 61 3.61 4.16 -1.63
CA VAL A 61 3.47 3.44 -0.36
C VAL A 61 1.98 3.41 -0.02
N GLY A 62 1.50 2.24 0.38
CA GLY A 62 0.13 2.02 0.82
C GLY A 62 0.07 1.23 2.12
N ILE A 63 -1.12 1.17 2.68
CA ILE A 63 -1.45 0.40 3.88
C ILE A 63 -2.68 -0.44 3.62
N ILE A 64 -2.68 -1.69 4.09
CA ILE A 64 -3.87 -2.53 4.06
C ILE A 64 -4.86 -1.99 5.09
N PHE A 65 -6.05 -1.60 4.62
CA PHE A 65 -7.08 -0.98 5.41
C PHE A 65 -8.48 -1.43 4.95
N PRO A 66 -9.52 -1.35 5.79
CA PRO A 66 -10.86 -1.78 5.44
C PRO A 66 -11.55 -0.73 4.54
N GLN A 67 -12.44 -1.19 3.68
CA GLN A 67 -13.16 -0.33 2.72
C GLN A 67 -13.86 0.89 3.36
N HIS A 68 -14.45 0.72 4.54
CA HIS A 68 -15.27 1.75 5.18
C HIS A 68 -14.50 2.61 6.20
N GLY A 69 -13.17 2.51 6.24
CA GLY A 69 -12.34 3.27 7.18
C GLY A 69 -12.59 2.86 8.64
N VAL A 70 -12.29 3.79 9.54
CA VAL A 70 -12.52 3.61 10.99
C VAL A 70 -13.67 4.48 11.47
N THR A 71 -14.36 3.99 12.49
CA THR A 71 -15.34 4.74 13.27
C THR A 71 -14.81 4.91 14.67
N SER A 72 -14.63 6.15 15.10
CA SER A 72 -14.28 6.48 16.48
C SER A 72 -15.52 6.48 17.35
N VAL A 73 -15.44 5.79 18.48
CA VAL A 73 -16.47 5.77 19.52
C VAL A 73 -16.10 6.83 20.55
N ILE A 74 -16.95 7.84 20.66
CA ILE A 74 -16.81 8.94 21.62
C ILE A 74 -17.90 8.75 22.68
N PRO A 75 -17.57 8.83 23.98
CA PRO A 75 -18.55 8.66 25.03
C PRO A 75 -19.47 9.89 25.12
N THR A 76 -20.77 9.65 25.35
CA THR A 76 -21.77 10.72 25.49
C THR A 76 -21.51 11.60 26.73
N ALA A 77 -20.94 11.01 27.78
CA ALA A 77 -20.65 11.69 29.03
C ALA A 77 -19.20 11.45 29.47
N ALA A 78 -18.60 12.47 30.09
CA ALA A 78 -17.28 12.36 30.70
C ALA A 78 -17.35 11.50 31.97
N GLY A 79 -16.26 10.82 32.29
CA GLY A 79 -16.17 10.02 33.51
C GLY A 79 -15.00 9.04 33.49
N ARG A 80 -14.93 8.20 34.52
CA ARG A 80 -13.90 7.16 34.62
C ARG A 80 -14.41 5.83 34.06
N ILE A 81 -13.62 5.23 33.19
CA ILE A 81 -13.93 3.91 32.61
C ILE A 81 -13.83 2.87 33.72
N THR A 82 -14.95 2.28 34.11
CA THR A 82 -14.98 1.29 35.19
C THR A 82 -14.83 -0.13 34.65
N ASP A 83 -15.35 -0.39 33.45
CA ASP A 83 -15.21 -1.67 32.78
C ASP A 83 -15.03 -1.47 31.28
N MET A 84 -14.02 -2.12 30.71
CA MET A 84 -13.73 -2.15 29.27
C MET A 84 -13.93 -3.60 28.80
N ARG A 85 -15.01 -3.84 28.06
CA ARG A 85 -15.47 -5.19 27.68
C ARG A 85 -14.88 -5.71 26.38
N VAL A 86 -14.01 -4.92 25.74
CA VAL A 86 -13.39 -5.28 24.46
C VAL A 86 -11.89 -5.08 24.52
N LYS A 87 -11.17 -5.86 23.72
CA LYS A 87 -9.72 -5.72 23.52
C LYS A 87 -9.43 -5.42 22.06
N VAL A 88 -8.23 -4.89 21.82
CA VAL A 88 -7.72 -4.69 20.47
C VAL A 88 -7.67 -6.03 19.74
N GLY A 89 -8.29 -6.09 18.56
CA GLY A 89 -8.43 -7.30 17.75
C GLY A 89 -9.77 -8.02 17.90
N ASP A 90 -10.61 -7.67 18.88
CA ASP A 90 -11.92 -8.31 19.05
C ASP A 90 -12.91 -7.83 17.98
N TYR A 91 -13.77 -8.73 17.50
CA TYR A 91 -14.91 -8.38 16.67
C TYR A 91 -16.10 -7.98 17.55
N VAL A 92 -16.72 -6.84 17.23
CA VAL A 92 -17.89 -6.28 17.92
C VAL A 92 -19.06 -6.11 16.95
N GLU A 93 -20.27 -6.25 17.46
CA GLU A 93 -21.51 -6.01 16.70
C GLU A 93 -22.10 -4.62 17.03
N ALA A 94 -22.80 -4.01 16.08
CA ALA A 94 -23.49 -2.73 16.33
C ALA A 94 -24.48 -2.88 17.51
N GLY A 95 -24.42 -1.95 18.45
CA GLY A 95 -25.19 -2.00 19.70
C GLY A 95 -24.53 -2.80 20.83
N GLN A 96 -23.39 -3.47 20.60
CA GLN A 96 -22.67 -4.18 21.65
C GLN A 96 -22.05 -3.21 22.66
N ILE A 97 -22.12 -3.54 23.95
CA ILE A 97 -21.50 -2.75 25.03
C ILE A 97 -19.98 -2.89 24.95
N ILE A 98 -19.29 -1.77 24.76
CA ILE A 98 -17.83 -1.67 24.68
C ILE A 98 -17.25 -1.30 26.04
N ALA A 99 -17.85 -0.31 26.72
CA ALA A 99 -17.39 0.16 28.02
C ALA A 99 -18.54 0.68 28.88
N VAL A 100 -18.25 0.79 30.18
CA VAL A 100 -19.17 1.35 31.19
C VAL A 100 -18.51 2.53 31.90
N ILE A 101 -19.19 3.68 31.88
CA ILE A 101 -18.76 4.94 32.50
C ILE A 101 -19.83 5.39 33.51
N PRO A 102 -19.73 4.99 34.79
CA PRO A 102 -20.74 5.29 35.79
C PRO A 102 -20.91 6.80 36.01
N GLN A 103 -22.16 7.25 36.03
CA GLN A 103 -22.54 8.62 36.36
C GLN A 103 -22.95 8.72 37.83
N GLU A 104 -22.01 9.07 38.70
CA GLU A 104 -22.27 9.15 40.15
C GLU A 104 -23.43 10.08 40.51
N HIS A 105 -23.59 11.19 39.77
CA HIS A 105 -24.68 12.13 40.00
C HIS A 105 -26.06 11.51 39.72
N LEU A 106 -26.22 10.78 38.61
CA LEU A 106 -27.46 10.09 38.27
C LEU A 106 -27.78 8.99 39.29
N ILE A 107 -26.76 8.23 39.74
CA ILE A 107 -26.94 7.21 40.77
C ILE A 107 -27.44 7.83 42.08
N LYS A 108 -26.93 9.00 42.47
CA LYS A 108 -27.42 9.72 43.66
C LYS A 108 -28.87 10.16 43.50
N GLN A 109 -29.24 10.76 42.36
CA GLN A 109 -30.62 11.18 42.10
C GLN A 109 -31.60 10.00 42.08
N ILE A 110 -31.24 8.88 41.45
CA ILE A 110 -32.07 7.65 41.43
C ILE A 110 -32.28 7.13 42.86
N ASN A 111 -31.23 7.13 43.69
CA ASN A 111 -31.33 6.69 45.08
C ASN A 111 -32.14 7.64 45.95
N GLU A 112 -32.09 8.95 45.70
CA GLU A 112 -32.91 9.96 46.39
C GLU A 112 -34.38 9.84 46.01
N ALA A 113 -34.69 9.72 44.72
CA ALA A 113 -36.05 9.53 44.21
C ALA A 113 -36.70 8.24 44.76
N ARG A 114 -35.92 7.15 44.88
CA ARG A 114 -36.39 5.89 45.51
C ARG A 114 -36.65 5.99 47.02
N LYS A 115 -36.03 6.95 47.71
CA LYS A 115 -36.17 7.14 49.17
C LYS A 115 -37.25 8.14 49.54
N ALA A 116 -37.89 8.77 48.56
CA ALA A 116 -39.01 9.68 48.79
C ALA A 116 -40.22 8.93 49.37
N ASP A 117 -41.01 9.62 50.19
CA ASP A 117 -42.18 9.07 50.88
C ASP A 117 -43.27 8.56 49.92
N VAL A 118 -43.34 9.18 48.73
CA VAL A 118 -44.12 8.72 47.57
C VAL A 118 -43.18 8.66 46.37
N PRO A 119 -42.71 7.46 45.97
CA PRO A 119 -41.85 7.31 44.80
C PRO A 119 -42.61 7.67 43.52
N ASP A 120 -42.05 8.60 42.75
CA ASP A 120 -42.50 8.89 41.39
C ASP A 120 -41.84 7.88 40.44
N GLU A 121 -42.58 6.82 40.11
CA GLU A 121 -42.11 5.74 39.23
C GLU A 121 -41.76 6.23 37.82
N ASP A 122 -42.47 7.25 37.32
CA ASP A 122 -42.21 7.82 35.99
C ASP A 122 -40.89 8.60 35.99
N LEU A 123 -40.62 9.37 37.04
CA LEU A 123 -39.34 10.06 37.23
C LEU A 123 -38.19 9.08 37.39
N ILE A 124 -38.38 8.02 38.18
CA ILE A 124 -37.35 6.98 38.38
C ILE A 124 -37.05 6.28 37.05
N ALA A 125 -38.08 5.93 36.27
CA ALA A 125 -37.91 5.31 34.96
C ALA A 125 -37.15 6.24 33.99
N ALA A 126 -37.46 7.53 33.98
CA ALA A 126 -36.77 8.52 33.17
C ALA A 126 -35.28 8.63 33.55
N LEU A 127 -34.97 8.72 34.85
CA LEU A 127 -33.58 8.80 35.34
C LEU A 127 -32.77 7.52 35.05
N ILE A 128 -33.40 6.35 35.12
CA ILE A 128 -32.76 5.08 34.76
C ILE A 128 -32.46 5.04 33.27
N SER A 129 -33.40 5.45 32.42
CA SER A 129 -33.18 5.50 30.97
C SER A 129 -32.06 6.47 30.59
N GLU A 130 -32.00 7.63 31.25
CA GLU A 130 -30.90 8.58 31.08
C GLU A 130 -29.57 7.98 31.52
N TYR A 131 -29.54 7.31 32.68
CA TYR A 131 -28.35 6.60 33.17
C TYR A 131 -27.87 5.53 32.19
N GLU A 132 -28.76 4.69 31.66
CA GLU A 132 -28.39 3.66 30.69
C GLU A 132 -27.79 4.28 29.42
N SER A 133 -28.38 5.37 28.91
CA SER A 133 -27.90 6.06 27.71
C SER A 133 -26.54 6.75 27.87
N HIS A 134 -26.24 7.25 29.08
CA HIS A 134 -25.00 7.99 29.37
C HIS A 134 -23.90 7.12 29.99
N SER A 135 -24.26 5.99 30.61
CA SER A 135 -23.32 5.09 31.29
C SER A 135 -22.83 3.96 30.39
N LEU A 136 -23.66 3.49 29.46
CA LEU A 136 -23.30 2.41 28.55
C LEU A 136 -22.79 2.97 27.23
N VAL A 137 -21.52 2.70 26.92
CA VAL A 137 -20.96 3.05 25.63
C VAL A 137 -21.12 1.87 24.69
N LEU A 138 -21.93 2.05 23.66
CA LEU A 138 -22.26 1.03 22.67
C LEU A 138 -21.45 1.21 21.38
N SER A 139 -21.22 0.13 20.66
CA SER A 139 -20.62 0.20 19.33
C SER A 139 -21.61 0.78 18.31
N PRO A 140 -21.26 1.84 17.57
CA PRO A 140 -22.12 2.36 16.50
C PRO A 140 -22.11 1.47 15.25
N VAL A 141 -21.09 0.61 15.08
CA VAL A 141 -20.89 -0.23 13.88
C VAL A 141 -20.43 -1.64 14.25
N SER A 142 -20.75 -2.61 13.40
CA SER A 142 -20.14 -3.95 13.49
C SER A 142 -18.74 -3.93 12.86
N GLY A 143 -17.75 -4.55 13.51
CA GLY A 143 -16.37 -4.38 13.10
C GLY A 143 -15.31 -4.95 14.02
N ILE A 144 -14.03 -4.69 13.72
CA ILE A 144 -12.89 -5.08 14.55
C ILE A 144 -12.39 -3.87 15.36
N VAL A 145 -12.10 -4.06 16.65
CA VAL A 145 -11.53 -3.03 17.52
C VAL A 145 -10.06 -2.81 17.17
N LEU A 146 -9.72 -1.64 16.63
CA LEU A 146 -8.35 -1.25 16.29
C LEU A 146 -7.59 -0.68 17.50
N SER A 147 -8.28 0.10 18.32
CA SER A 147 -7.74 0.61 19.58
C SER A 147 -8.85 0.78 20.62
N ALA A 148 -8.51 0.59 21.89
CA ALA A 148 -9.38 0.83 23.02
C ALA A 148 -8.57 1.40 24.19
N ARG A 149 -9.17 2.31 24.95
CA ARG A 149 -8.63 2.82 26.22
C ARG A 149 -8.57 1.73 27.29
N LYS A 150 -7.84 2.00 28.38
CA LYS A 150 -7.73 1.06 29.50
C LYS A 150 -8.81 1.34 30.54
N THR A 151 -9.12 0.31 31.33
CA THR A 151 -9.89 0.47 32.57
C THR A 151 -9.17 1.45 33.51
N ASP A 152 -9.95 2.18 34.32
CA ASP A 152 -9.53 3.22 35.28
C ASP A 152 -8.99 4.52 34.68
N GLU A 153 -8.96 4.65 33.35
CA GLU A 153 -8.64 5.92 32.67
C GLU A 153 -9.85 6.88 32.74
N THR A 154 -9.58 8.17 32.97
CA THR A 154 -10.61 9.21 32.94
C THR A 154 -10.69 9.79 31.53
N ILE A 155 -11.89 9.87 30.98
CA ILE A 155 -12.12 10.32 29.62
C ILE A 155 -13.15 11.45 29.57
N SER A 156 -12.93 12.41 28.68
CA SER A 156 -13.88 13.48 28.36
C SER A 156 -14.88 13.05 27.28
N SER A 157 -16.04 13.72 27.20
CA SER A 157 -17.05 13.50 26.14
C SER A 157 -16.61 13.94 24.74
N SER A 158 -15.37 14.44 24.60
CA SER A 158 -14.75 14.81 23.33
C SER A 158 -13.59 13.89 22.93
N GLU A 159 -13.22 12.97 23.81
CA GLU A 159 -12.07 12.08 23.60
C GLU A 159 -12.52 10.73 23.04
N VAL A 160 -11.69 10.16 22.17
CA VAL A 160 -11.97 8.85 21.58
C VAL A 160 -11.70 7.74 22.60
N LEU A 161 -12.74 6.94 22.89
CA LEU A 161 -12.70 5.79 23.77
C LEU A 161 -12.15 4.54 23.05
N ALA A 162 -12.67 4.28 21.85
CA ALA A 162 -12.28 3.14 21.03
C ALA A 162 -12.37 3.50 19.55
N THR A 163 -11.56 2.87 18.73
CA THR A 163 -11.60 2.99 17.28
C THR A 163 -11.96 1.65 16.69
N ILE A 164 -13.03 1.58 15.91
CA ILE A 164 -13.56 0.35 15.32
C ILE A 164 -13.48 0.45 13.82
N VAL A 165 -12.85 -0.54 13.22
CA VAL A 165 -12.88 -0.77 11.78
C VAL A 165 -14.24 -1.36 11.43
N LYS A 166 -15.04 -0.66 10.61
CA LYS A 166 -16.30 -1.24 10.13
C LYS A 166 -15.99 -2.42 9.21
N GLN A 167 -16.40 -3.62 9.61
CA GLN A 167 -16.19 -4.84 8.86
C GLN A 167 -17.39 -5.76 9.06
N GLU A 168 -17.96 -6.26 7.97
CA GLU A 168 -18.99 -7.29 8.05
C GLU A 168 -18.32 -8.64 8.31
N LYS A 169 -18.92 -9.45 9.19
CA LYS A 169 -18.42 -10.75 9.68
C LYS A 169 -17.95 -11.73 8.57
N TYR A 170 -18.39 -11.52 7.33
CA TYR A 170 -18.08 -12.36 6.17
C TYR A 170 -17.61 -11.59 4.92
N ALA A 171 -17.51 -10.26 4.97
CA ALA A 171 -17.03 -9.46 3.84
C ALA A 171 -15.51 -9.25 3.98
N ASP A 172 -14.74 -9.87 3.09
CA ASP A 172 -13.29 -9.64 3.00
C ASP A 172 -13.02 -8.40 2.14
N ASN A 173 -13.44 -7.23 2.64
CA ASN A 173 -13.36 -5.96 1.92
C ASN A 173 -12.07 -5.22 2.28
N GLN A 174 -10.94 -5.94 2.26
CA GLN A 174 -9.64 -5.34 2.43
C GLN A 174 -9.27 -4.53 1.19
N GLN A 175 -8.80 -3.32 1.42
CA GLN A 175 -8.32 -2.41 0.41
C GLN A 175 -6.92 -1.96 0.77
N VAL A 176 -6.20 -1.46 -0.21
CA VAL A 176 -4.92 -0.81 0.00
C VAL A 176 -5.12 0.65 -0.28
N ILE A 177 -4.92 1.47 0.73
CA ILE A 177 -4.99 2.91 0.64
C ILE A 177 -3.55 3.41 0.57
N GLY A 178 -3.21 4.18 -0.45
CA GLY A 178 -1.93 4.87 -0.49
C GLY A 178 -2.08 6.26 -1.07
N TYR A 179 -0.99 7.01 -1.01
CA TYR A 179 -0.99 8.40 -1.43
C TYR A 179 0.04 8.59 -2.53
N VAL A 180 -0.39 9.25 -3.60
CA VAL A 180 0.47 9.56 -4.74
C VAL A 180 0.48 11.06 -5.00
N PRO A 181 1.61 11.64 -5.45
CA PRO A 181 1.63 13.03 -5.86
C PRO A 181 0.58 13.33 -6.94
N VAL A 182 -0.03 14.52 -6.91
CA VAL A 182 -1.03 14.95 -7.91
C VAL A 182 -0.50 14.79 -9.34
N SER A 183 0.79 15.07 -9.58
CA SER A 183 1.43 14.92 -10.88
C SER A 183 1.43 13.47 -11.40
N ALA A 184 1.60 12.49 -10.51
CA ALA A 184 1.50 11.08 -10.83
C ALA A 184 0.04 10.66 -11.02
N ALA A 185 -0.86 11.15 -10.16
CA ALA A 185 -2.29 10.86 -10.20
C ALA A 185 -2.96 11.22 -11.53
N GLN A 186 -2.50 12.29 -12.20
CA GLN A 186 -3.02 12.68 -13.53
C GLN A 186 -2.89 11.58 -14.59
N LYS A 187 -1.91 10.68 -14.44
CA LYS A 187 -1.71 9.54 -15.33
C LYS A 187 -2.55 8.32 -14.94
N LEU A 188 -3.10 8.30 -13.74
CA LEU A 188 -3.83 7.18 -13.19
C LEU A 188 -5.31 7.21 -13.59
N ARG A 189 -5.91 6.03 -13.71
CA ARG A 189 -7.34 5.84 -13.98
C ARG A 189 -7.86 4.66 -13.16
N GLU A 190 -9.13 4.70 -12.82
CA GLU A 190 -9.83 3.54 -12.24
C GLU A 190 -9.71 2.33 -13.17
N GLY A 191 -9.59 1.15 -12.59
CA GLY A 191 -9.38 -0.12 -13.30
C GLY A 191 -7.92 -0.43 -13.65
N MET A 192 -6.97 0.49 -13.47
CA MET A 192 -5.54 0.18 -13.68
C MET A 192 -5.07 -0.93 -12.74
N GLU A 193 -4.23 -1.82 -13.26
CA GLU A 193 -3.62 -2.90 -12.49
C GLU A 193 -2.61 -2.34 -11.48
N VAL A 194 -2.70 -2.83 -10.25
CA VAL A 194 -1.78 -2.48 -9.18
C VAL A 194 -1.17 -3.76 -8.62
N GLN A 195 0.14 -3.75 -8.51
CA GLN A 195 0.92 -4.83 -7.93
C GLN A 195 1.31 -4.42 -6.52
N VAL A 196 0.80 -5.14 -5.52
CA VAL A 196 0.97 -4.79 -4.11
C VAL A 196 1.86 -5.83 -3.43
N SER A 197 2.95 -5.40 -2.79
CA SER A 197 3.84 -6.29 -2.04
C SER A 197 4.02 -5.78 -0.61
N PRO A 198 3.85 -6.60 0.44
CA PRO A 198 4.12 -6.20 1.82
C PRO A 198 5.60 -5.84 2.02
N GLU A 199 5.89 -4.82 2.83
CA GLU A 199 7.30 -4.41 3.04
C GLU A 199 8.15 -5.46 3.76
N PHE A 200 7.53 -6.28 4.61
CA PHE A 200 8.23 -7.36 5.33
C PHE A 200 8.50 -8.59 4.46
N ALA A 201 7.89 -8.68 3.28
CA ALA A 201 7.96 -9.82 2.37
C ALA A 201 8.50 -9.36 1.00
N PRO A 202 9.81 -9.53 0.74
CA PRO A 202 10.42 -9.10 -0.51
C PRO A 202 9.73 -9.71 -1.73
N ARG A 203 9.44 -8.86 -2.73
CA ARG A 203 8.72 -9.24 -3.94
C ARG A 203 9.46 -10.31 -4.74
N GLU A 204 10.79 -10.30 -4.69
CA GLU A 204 11.66 -11.24 -5.40
C GLU A 204 11.51 -12.67 -4.86
N GLU A 205 11.11 -12.82 -3.59
CA GLU A 205 10.94 -14.12 -2.94
C GLU A 205 9.47 -14.55 -2.87
N TYR A 206 8.57 -13.63 -2.47
CA TYR A 206 7.16 -13.93 -2.18
C TYR A 206 6.20 -13.49 -3.29
N GLY A 207 6.69 -12.75 -4.30
CA GLY A 207 5.85 -12.19 -5.34
C GLY A 207 5.05 -10.97 -4.87
N TYR A 208 3.93 -10.73 -5.54
CA TYR A 208 3.04 -9.60 -5.28
C TYR A 208 1.57 -10.04 -5.38
N MET A 209 0.70 -9.30 -4.71
CA MET A 209 -0.75 -9.41 -4.79
C MET A 209 -1.27 -8.61 -5.99
N TYR A 210 -2.21 -9.19 -6.72
CA TYR A 210 -2.89 -8.48 -7.82
C TYR A 210 -4.02 -7.63 -7.28
N GLY A 211 -4.10 -6.38 -7.70
CA GLY A 211 -5.19 -5.47 -7.36
C GLY A 211 -5.53 -4.53 -8.50
N HIS A 212 -6.59 -3.75 -8.32
CA HIS A 212 -7.00 -2.72 -9.27
C HIS A 212 -7.42 -1.44 -8.56
N ILE A 213 -7.19 -0.29 -9.21
CA ILE A 213 -7.63 1.00 -8.71
C ILE A 213 -9.16 1.05 -8.76
N ILE A 214 -9.79 1.36 -7.64
CA ILE A 214 -11.25 1.55 -7.54
C ILE A 214 -11.64 3.01 -7.28
N GLY A 215 -10.68 3.87 -6.95
CA GLY A 215 -10.94 5.28 -6.72
C GLY A 215 -9.65 6.08 -6.61
N ILE A 216 -9.71 7.31 -7.11
CA ILE A 216 -8.63 8.29 -7.03
C ILE A 216 -9.24 9.58 -6.48
N GLY A 217 -8.68 10.08 -5.38
CA GLY A 217 -9.07 11.34 -4.77
C GLY A 217 -8.86 12.51 -5.74
N THR A 218 -9.84 13.40 -5.79
CA THR A 218 -9.80 14.61 -6.63
C THR A 218 -9.16 15.81 -5.95
N TYR A 219 -8.95 15.74 -4.63
CA TYR A 219 -8.36 16.80 -3.83
C TYR A 219 -7.14 16.29 -3.08
N PRO A 220 -6.09 17.12 -2.94
CA PRO A 220 -4.98 16.81 -2.06
C PRO A 220 -5.47 16.56 -0.64
N VAL A 221 -4.99 15.50 -0.02
CA VAL A 221 -5.34 15.16 1.36
C VAL A 221 -4.50 15.98 2.34
N SER A 222 -5.11 16.42 3.44
CA SER A 222 -4.38 16.99 4.57
C SER A 222 -3.93 15.89 5.53
N GLN A 223 -2.98 16.20 6.42
CA GLN A 223 -2.57 15.26 7.47
C GLN A 223 -3.74 14.88 8.39
N ALA A 224 -4.68 15.81 8.62
CA ALA A 224 -5.88 15.55 9.43
C ALA A 224 -6.81 14.54 8.76
N ASP A 225 -6.97 14.61 7.42
CA ASP A 225 -7.80 13.66 6.66
C ASP A 225 -7.21 12.25 6.72
N VAL A 226 -5.88 12.13 6.56
CA VAL A 226 -5.20 10.83 6.69
C VAL A 226 -5.35 10.26 8.10
N LEU A 227 -5.25 11.10 9.13
CA LEU A 227 -5.46 10.67 10.51
C LEU A 227 -6.90 10.19 10.74
N ALA A 228 -7.89 10.89 10.19
CA ALA A 228 -9.29 10.50 10.28
C ALA A 228 -9.57 9.17 9.56
N THR A 229 -8.93 8.93 8.41
CA THR A 229 -9.11 7.69 7.65
C THR A 229 -8.42 6.50 8.30
N VAL A 230 -7.19 6.65 8.80
CA VAL A 230 -6.37 5.52 9.27
C VAL A 230 -6.38 5.35 10.81
N GLY A 231 -6.91 6.32 11.54
CA GLY A 231 -7.16 6.26 13.00
C GLY A 231 -5.94 6.45 13.90
N HIS A 232 -4.70 6.25 13.41
CA HIS A 232 -3.48 6.44 14.21
C HIS A 232 -2.43 7.31 13.51
N ILE A 233 -1.83 8.22 14.29
CA ILE A 233 -0.80 9.17 13.84
C ILE A 233 0.45 8.49 13.26
N GLN A 234 0.77 7.28 13.75
CA GLN A 234 1.93 6.51 13.28
C GLN A 234 1.76 6.05 11.83
N TYR A 235 0.53 5.75 11.41
CA TYR A 235 0.24 5.40 10.02
C TYR A 235 0.28 6.64 9.12
N ALA A 236 -0.31 7.74 9.58
CA ALA A 236 -0.33 8.99 8.84
C ALA A 236 1.07 9.53 8.52
N GLN A 237 2.02 9.47 9.47
CA GLN A 237 3.37 9.99 9.28
C GLN A 237 4.19 9.26 8.21
N ARG A 238 3.98 7.94 8.05
CA ARG A 238 4.70 7.14 7.04
C ARG A 238 4.02 7.14 5.68
N LEU A 239 2.70 7.30 5.65
CA LEU A 239 1.91 7.32 4.43
C LEU A 239 1.94 8.67 3.72
N PHE A 240 2.11 9.77 4.46
CA PHE A 240 2.04 11.13 3.91
C PHE A 240 3.34 11.52 3.17
N PRO A 241 3.32 11.62 1.83
CA PRO A 241 4.43 12.18 1.08
C PRO A 241 4.43 13.71 1.29
N ARG A 242 5.60 14.34 1.16
CA ARG A 242 5.74 15.80 1.26
C ARG A 242 4.87 16.50 0.19
N GLU A 243 3.87 17.25 0.65
CA GLU A 243 2.92 18.14 -0.06
C GLU A 243 2.17 17.56 -1.28
N ASP A 244 0.93 18.01 -1.50
CA ASP A 244 0.09 17.75 -2.68
C ASP A 244 -0.05 16.29 -3.14
N SER A 245 -0.47 15.40 -2.24
CA SER A 245 -0.78 14.00 -2.58
C SER A 245 -2.27 13.71 -2.53
N VAL A 246 -2.76 12.85 -3.43
CA VAL A 246 -4.15 12.38 -3.46
C VAL A 246 -4.22 10.94 -2.99
N GLU A 247 -5.35 10.60 -2.35
CA GLU A 247 -5.65 9.23 -1.96
C GLU A 247 -5.90 8.36 -3.20
N VAL A 248 -5.25 7.21 -3.28
CA VAL A 248 -5.54 6.17 -4.26
C VAL A 248 -5.97 4.92 -3.50
N ARG A 249 -7.13 4.41 -3.90
CA ARG A 249 -7.75 3.26 -3.28
C ARG A 249 -7.71 2.08 -4.24
N VAL A 250 -7.14 0.99 -3.76
CA VAL A 250 -6.91 -0.24 -4.52
C VAL A 250 -7.65 -1.36 -3.83
N THR A 251 -8.36 -2.19 -4.58
CA THR A 251 -8.88 -3.46 -4.04
C THR A 251 -8.03 -4.62 -4.51
N LEU A 252 -7.81 -5.59 -3.62
CA LEU A 252 -7.06 -6.79 -3.94
C LEU A 252 -7.99 -7.80 -4.64
N THR A 253 -7.43 -8.54 -5.59
CA THR A 253 -8.14 -9.57 -6.33
C THR A 253 -8.31 -10.78 -5.42
N VAL A 254 -9.56 -11.21 -5.22
CA VAL A 254 -9.87 -12.35 -4.36
C VAL A 254 -9.53 -13.65 -5.08
N ASP A 255 -8.85 -14.56 -4.37
CA ASP A 255 -8.64 -15.95 -4.80
C ASP A 255 -9.11 -16.90 -3.69
N PRO A 256 -10.25 -17.61 -3.88
CA PRO A 256 -10.77 -18.54 -2.89
C PRO A 256 -9.82 -19.69 -2.53
N ASN A 257 -8.83 -20.00 -3.37
CA ASN A 257 -7.89 -21.09 -3.14
C ASN A 257 -6.69 -20.67 -2.27
N SER A 258 -6.44 -19.37 -2.17
CA SER A 258 -5.34 -18.82 -1.36
C SER A 258 -5.70 -18.85 0.12
N MET A 259 -4.75 -19.21 1.00
CA MET A 259 -4.95 -19.23 2.45
C MET A 259 -5.30 -17.85 3.00
N ASN A 260 -4.76 -16.78 2.39
CA ASN A 260 -5.10 -15.40 2.73
C ASN A 260 -6.18 -14.78 1.82
N LYS A 261 -6.88 -15.60 1.02
CA LYS A 261 -8.00 -15.21 0.12
C LYS A 261 -7.66 -14.17 -0.94
N VAL A 262 -6.38 -13.85 -1.12
CA VAL A 262 -5.89 -12.90 -2.12
C VAL A 262 -5.14 -13.65 -3.21
N LYS A 263 -5.27 -13.18 -4.46
CA LYS A 263 -4.52 -13.69 -5.61
C LYS A 263 -3.08 -13.20 -5.59
N TRP A 264 -2.12 -14.13 -5.51
CA TRP A 264 -0.69 -13.84 -5.56
C TRP A 264 -0.05 -14.23 -6.89
N SER A 265 1.07 -13.58 -7.23
CA SER A 265 1.91 -13.98 -8.35
C SER A 265 2.78 -15.20 -8.04
N ASN A 266 2.91 -15.56 -6.77
CA ASN A 266 3.75 -16.66 -6.30
C ASN A 266 3.09 -17.33 -5.09
N GLN A 267 3.06 -18.66 -5.10
CA GLN A 267 2.39 -19.48 -4.09
C GLN A 267 2.95 -19.28 -2.67
N LYS A 268 4.23 -18.91 -2.53
CA LYS A 268 4.81 -18.59 -1.21
C LYS A 268 4.10 -17.42 -0.51
N GLY A 269 3.58 -16.47 -1.26
CA GLY A 269 2.87 -15.31 -0.71
C GLY A 269 1.47 -15.65 -0.17
N GLU A 270 0.85 -16.72 -0.66
CA GLU A 270 -0.52 -17.12 -0.29
C GLU A 270 -0.65 -17.51 1.20
N THR A 271 0.44 -17.93 1.83
CA THR A 271 0.47 -18.33 3.25
C THR A 271 0.82 -17.20 4.21
N LEU A 272 1.12 -16.00 3.70
CA LEU A 272 1.50 -14.88 4.55
C LEU A 272 0.29 -14.32 5.33
N PRO A 273 0.46 -14.01 6.62
CA PRO A 273 -0.58 -13.34 7.39
C PRO A 273 -0.69 -11.87 6.92
N LEU A 274 -1.83 -11.53 6.31
CA LEU A 274 -2.16 -10.15 5.94
C LEU A 274 -3.02 -9.55 7.05
N SER A 275 -2.42 -8.68 7.86
CA SER A 275 -3.11 -7.94 8.92
C SER A 275 -3.43 -6.51 8.48
N LEU A 276 -4.53 -5.97 8.98
CA LEU A 276 -4.83 -4.54 8.84
C LEU A 276 -3.67 -3.71 9.40
N GLY A 277 -3.33 -2.62 8.73
CA GLY A 277 -2.19 -1.77 9.10
C GLY A 277 -0.85 -2.21 8.52
N THR A 278 -0.81 -3.30 7.74
CA THR A 278 0.41 -3.72 7.04
C THR A 278 0.80 -2.71 5.96
N TYR A 279 2.03 -2.19 6.02
CA TYR A 279 2.59 -1.36 4.96
C TYR A 279 2.93 -2.20 3.74
N CYS A 280 2.59 -1.65 2.58
CA CYS A 280 2.81 -2.27 1.29
C CYS A 280 3.43 -1.27 0.32
N ARG A 281 4.30 -1.78 -0.54
CA ARG A 281 4.71 -1.08 -1.75
C ARG A 281 3.71 -1.39 -2.85
N MET A 282 3.20 -0.36 -3.50
CA MET A 282 2.30 -0.45 -4.64
C MET A 282 3.06 -0.03 -5.90
N GLN A 283 2.93 -0.82 -6.96
CA GLN A 283 3.39 -0.49 -8.29
C GLN A 283 2.19 -0.48 -9.23
N ILE A 284 1.77 0.71 -9.62
CA ILE A 284 0.61 0.92 -10.48
C ILE A 284 1.08 0.87 -11.94
N VAL A 285 0.58 -0.07 -12.72
CA VAL A 285 0.96 -0.26 -14.12
C VAL A 285 0.17 0.71 -14.99
N VAL A 286 0.83 1.78 -15.44
CA VAL A 286 0.19 2.85 -16.23
C VAL A 286 0.11 2.47 -17.71
N ARG A 287 1.23 1.97 -18.25
CA ARG A 287 1.33 1.58 -19.66
C ARG A 287 2.48 0.61 -19.88
N ASN A 288 2.30 -0.35 -20.77
CA ASN A 288 3.39 -1.17 -21.28
C ASN A 288 3.98 -0.54 -22.54
N TYR A 289 5.26 -0.17 -22.50
CA TYR A 289 6.00 0.28 -23.68
C TYR A 289 6.76 -0.87 -24.31
N LYS A 290 6.90 -0.86 -25.62
CA LYS A 290 7.86 -1.74 -26.30
C LYS A 290 9.25 -1.10 -26.23
N PRO A 291 10.34 -1.83 -25.99
CA PRO A 291 11.66 -1.24 -25.82
C PRO A 291 12.10 -0.34 -26.99
N TYR A 292 11.69 -0.61 -28.23
CA TYR A 292 12.00 0.27 -29.36
C TYR A 292 11.40 1.68 -29.21
N GLU A 293 10.25 1.83 -28.53
CA GLU A 293 9.58 3.14 -28.36
C GLU A 293 10.36 4.09 -27.45
N LEU A 294 11.26 3.57 -26.60
CA LEU A 294 12.10 4.37 -25.70
C LEU A 294 13.38 4.87 -26.38
N VAL A 295 13.87 4.17 -27.40
CA VAL A 295 15.13 4.50 -28.10
C VAL A 295 14.92 5.58 -29.17
N PHE A 296 13.73 5.64 -29.76
CA PHE A 296 13.39 6.57 -30.85
C PHE A 296 12.54 7.78 -30.38
N ARG A 297 12.60 8.12 -29.09
CA ARG A 297 11.79 9.19 -28.48
C ARG A 297 12.57 10.47 -28.24
#